data_AF-Q3JRY6-F1
#
_entry.id   AF-Q3JRY6-F1
#
_cell.length_a   1.000
_cell.length_b   1.000
_cell.length_c   1.000
_cell.angle_alpha   90.00
_cell.angle_beta   90.00
_cell.angle_gamma   90.00
#
_symmetry.space_group_name_H-M   'P 1'
#
loop_
_entity.id
_entity.type
_entity.pdbx_description
1 polymer ?
#
loop_
_entity_poly.entity_id
_entity_poly.type
_entity_poly.pdbx_seq_one_letter_code
_entity_poly.pdbx_strand_id
1 'polypeptide(L)'
;MTTSPTYSRPERLLQIASWGIAVTFALFLDMLGSLVIRDMAFAPRGGPPTLARYADTQADAALRATQRELQREQGALTDKADAFSIARNRAQQEYDQAKESLRNWIATRSATGDASRNPDVLARTRRLDELQQAVAGWQRQQDQIADQLDALRKRQDDVGARLAQSRAQAEWRYEQASRRYELVVFAWRLAFTLPILVLAVWLFVRYRKVRYWPFVYGFGMFALTAFFVELVPYLPSFGGYVRVIVGIVLTVFAGVYMLRAFQRYVERKREEMRRSRRERAQAIGYEKAIAAYQKKLCPSCDKPWNLGGDGATFCIHCGLKLFDQCGGCGTRNFAFFPFCSGCGMPVSRAEGERRHAGGA
;
A
#
# COMPACT_ATOMS: atom_id res chain seq x y z
N MET A 1 -5.44 -25.14 36.49
CA MET A 1 -6.89 -25.08 36.76
C MET A 1 -7.56 -26.01 35.77
N THR A 2 -7.89 -27.20 36.25
CA THR A 2 -8.57 -28.29 35.52
C THR A 2 -10.06 -28.08 35.68
N THR A 3 -10.73 -27.62 34.63
CA THR A 3 -12.18 -27.38 34.61
C THR A 3 -12.92 -28.56 34.00
N SER A 4 -14.00 -28.94 34.68
CA SER A 4 -14.93 -30.03 34.36
C SER A 4 -15.92 -29.70 33.24
N PRO A 5 -16.44 -30.63 32.41
CA PRO A 5 -16.92 -30.37 31.05
C PRO A 5 -18.43 -30.19 31.00
N THR A 6 -19.14 -30.41 32.10
CA THR A 6 -20.55 -30.03 32.22
C THR A 6 -20.74 -28.50 32.11
N TYR A 7 -19.67 -27.71 32.27
CA TYR A 7 -19.64 -26.26 32.01
C TYR A 7 -19.02 -25.85 30.66
N SER A 8 -18.62 -26.79 29.79
CA SER A 8 -17.74 -26.48 28.64
C SER A 8 -18.38 -25.74 27.46
N ARG A 9 -19.70 -25.85 27.24
CA ARG A 9 -20.41 -25.10 26.19
C ARG A 9 -20.63 -23.62 26.57
N PRO A 10 -21.16 -23.29 27.76
CA PRO A 10 -21.31 -21.88 28.15
C PRO A 10 -19.96 -21.18 28.33
N GLU A 11 -18.91 -21.86 28.81
CA GLU A 11 -17.57 -21.26 28.94
C GLU A 11 -16.95 -20.91 27.58
N ARG A 12 -17.08 -21.79 26.57
CA ARG A 12 -16.63 -21.48 25.20
C ARG A 12 -17.45 -20.37 24.56
N LEU A 13 -18.77 -20.37 24.74
CA LEU A 13 -19.65 -19.29 24.25
C LEU A 13 -19.29 -17.96 24.90
N LEU A 14 -19.03 -17.95 26.21
CA LEU A 14 -18.58 -16.77 26.95
C LEU A 14 -17.22 -16.28 26.43
N GLN A 15 -16.30 -17.18 26.12
CA GLN A 15 -14.98 -16.83 25.59
C GLN A 15 -15.08 -16.25 24.17
N ILE A 16 -15.96 -16.79 23.31
CA ILE A 16 -16.23 -16.26 21.97
C ILE A 16 -16.91 -14.89 22.07
N ALA A 17 -17.94 -14.76 22.93
CA ALA A 17 -18.63 -13.49 23.16
C ALA A 17 -17.67 -12.42 23.71
N SER A 18 -16.77 -12.80 24.60
CA SER A 18 -15.71 -11.92 25.13
C SER A 18 -14.76 -11.43 24.04
N TRP A 19 -14.36 -12.30 23.11
CA TRP A 19 -13.60 -11.90 21.93
C TRP A 19 -14.39 -10.96 21.02
N GLY A 20 -15.68 -11.21 20.82
CA GLY A 20 -16.57 -10.29 20.09
C GLY A 20 -16.60 -8.91 20.72
N ILE A 21 -16.76 -8.83 22.06
CA ILE A 21 -16.72 -7.57 22.81
C ILE A 21 -15.35 -6.88 22.65
N ALA A 22 -14.25 -7.63 22.73
CA ALA A 22 -12.90 -7.07 22.58
C ALA A 22 -12.69 -6.45 21.19
N VAL A 23 -13.14 -7.12 20.13
CA VAL A 23 -13.05 -6.62 18.75
C VAL A 23 -13.93 -5.38 18.56
N THR A 24 -15.19 -5.44 18.99
CA THR A 24 -16.10 -4.29 18.88
C THR A 24 -15.58 -3.09 19.66
N PHE A 25 -15.04 -3.30 20.86
CA PHE A 25 -14.40 -2.25 21.66
C PHE A 25 -13.20 -1.64 20.92
N ALA A 26 -12.34 -2.45 20.32
CA ALA A 26 -11.21 -1.97 19.52
C ALA A 26 -11.69 -1.13 18.31
N LEU A 27 -12.73 -1.57 17.61
CA LEU A 27 -13.28 -0.84 16.46
C LEU A 27 -13.84 0.53 16.84
N PHE A 28 -14.54 0.65 17.98
CA PHE A 28 -15.01 1.94 18.46
C PHE A 28 -13.86 2.88 18.84
N LEU A 29 -12.80 2.34 19.44
CA LEU A 29 -11.60 3.12 19.74
C LEU A 29 -10.86 3.56 18.47
N ASP A 30 -10.74 2.69 17.47
CA ASP A 30 -10.17 3.02 16.15
C ASP A 30 -10.98 4.13 15.48
N MET A 31 -12.32 4.04 15.52
CA MET A 31 -13.21 5.06 14.97
C MET A 31 -13.04 6.40 15.70
N LEU A 32 -12.97 6.39 17.04
CA LEU A 32 -12.71 7.58 17.84
C LEU A 32 -11.32 8.19 17.55
N GLY A 33 -10.29 7.35 17.46
CA GLY A 33 -8.93 7.75 17.09
C GLY A 33 -8.91 8.45 15.74
N SER A 34 -9.57 7.86 14.74
CA SER A 34 -9.64 8.43 13.39
C SER A 34 -10.28 9.82 13.32
N LEU A 35 -11.24 10.13 14.20
CA LEU A 35 -11.83 11.46 14.32
C LEU A 35 -10.83 12.46 14.92
N VAL A 36 -10.19 12.08 16.03
CA VAL A 36 -9.19 12.93 16.71
C VAL A 36 -8.04 13.27 15.76
N ILE A 37 -7.58 12.31 14.95
CA ILE A 37 -6.47 12.53 14.01
C ILE A 37 -6.88 13.38 12.81
N ARG A 38 -8.14 13.31 12.37
CA ARG A 38 -8.69 14.21 11.34
C ARG A 38 -8.64 15.66 11.83
N ASP A 39 -8.98 15.90 13.09
CA ASP A 39 -8.92 17.23 13.69
C ASP A 39 -7.46 17.70 13.89
N MET A 40 -6.52 16.78 14.16
CA MET A 40 -5.09 17.10 14.24
C MET A 40 -4.48 17.58 12.92
N ALA A 41 -5.11 17.33 11.76
CA ALA A 41 -4.68 17.91 10.49
C ALA A 41 -4.73 19.45 10.50
N PHE A 42 -5.53 20.05 11.38
CA PHE A 42 -5.64 21.51 11.52
C PHE A 42 -4.79 22.08 12.67
N ALA A 43 -4.03 21.23 13.39
CA ALA A 43 -3.20 21.67 14.50
C ALA A 43 -2.09 22.68 14.11
N PRO A 44 -1.46 22.60 12.92
CA PRO A 44 -0.55 23.64 12.46
C PRO A 44 -1.32 24.92 12.05
N ARG A 45 -0.96 26.06 12.65
CA ARG A 45 -1.54 27.37 12.30
C ARG A 45 -1.36 27.64 10.81
N GLY A 46 -2.47 27.70 10.07
CA GLY A 46 -2.49 28.01 8.64
C GLY A 46 -2.96 26.89 7.72
N GLY A 47 -3.35 25.72 8.27
CA GLY A 47 -3.89 24.61 7.48
C GLY A 47 -2.85 23.97 6.55
N PRO A 48 -3.28 23.07 5.64
CA PRO A 48 -2.38 22.49 4.66
C PRO A 48 -1.77 23.62 3.80
N PRO A 49 -0.44 23.64 3.60
CA PRO A 49 0.19 24.63 2.74
C PRO A 49 -0.43 24.54 1.34
N THR A 50 -0.75 25.68 0.74
CA THR A 50 -1.25 25.76 -0.63
C THR A 50 -0.25 26.51 -1.49
N LEU A 51 -0.03 26.04 -2.72
CA LEU A 51 0.95 26.64 -3.63
C LEU A 51 0.64 28.12 -3.92
N ALA A 52 -0.65 28.48 -3.96
CA ALA A 52 -1.11 29.87 -4.15
C ALA A 52 -0.61 30.84 -3.07
N ARG A 53 -0.31 30.36 -1.86
CA ARG A 53 0.21 31.20 -0.76
C ARG A 53 1.69 31.54 -0.91
N TYR A 54 2.42 30.77 -1.72
CA TYR A 54 3.86 30.94 -1.95
C TYR A 54 4.19 31.50 -3.33
N ALA A 55 3.19 31.56 -4.23
CA ALA A 55 3.30 32.20 -5.52
C ALA A 55 3.13 33.72 -5.39
N ASP A 56 4.03 34.49 -6.02
CA ASP A 56 3.86 35.94 -6.15
C ASP A 56 2.87 36.22 -7.29
N THR A 57 1.58 36.20 -6.95
CA THR A 57 0.49 36.36 -7.91
C THR A 57 0.53 37.71 -8.63
N GLN A 58 1.08 38.74 -8.00
CA GLN A 58 1.14 40.09 -8.56
C GLN A 58 2.32 40.25 -9.52
N ALA A 59 3.52 39.80 -9.15
CA ALA A 59 4.68 39.83 -10.05
C ALA A 59 4.50 38.89 -11.24
N ASP A 60 3.95 37.69 -11.03
CA ASP A 60 3.62 36.75 -12.11
C ASP A 60 2.55 37.33 -13.05
N ALA A 61 1.57 38.08 -12.54
CA ALA A 61 0.55 38.71 -13.37
C ALA A 61 1.14 39.78 -14.30
N ALA A 62 2.08 40.59 -13.80
CA ALA A 62 2.79 41.58 -14.61
C ALA A 62 3.61 40.91 -15.73
N LEU A 63 4.39 39.87 -15.39
CA LEU A 63 5.17 39.11 -16.38
C LEU A 63 4.28 38.44 -17.44
N ARG A 64 3.14 37.87 -17.04
CA ARG A 64 2.15 37.29 -17.97
C ARG A 64 1.53 38.36 -18.88
N ALA A 65 1.34 39.59 -18.39
CA ALA A 65 0.87 40.69 -19.21
C ALA A 65 1.91 41.09 -20.26
N THR A 66 3.19 41.18 -19.88
CA THR A 66 4.30 41.42 -20.80
C THR A 66 4.41 40.31 -21.85
N GLN A 67 4.27 39.04 -21.45
CA GLN A 67 4.28 37.91 -22.39
C GLN A 67 3.15 38.01 -23.43
N ARG A 68 1.93 38.39 -23.02
CA ARG A 68 0.81 38.60 -23.94
C ARG A 68 1.02 39.78 -24.88
N GLU A 69 1.73 40.80 -24.45
CA GLU A 69 2.10 41.94 -25.31
C GLU A 69 3.11 41.52 -26.36
N LEU A 70 4.20 40.86 -25.94
CA LEU A 70 5.20 40.33 -26.86
C LEU A 70 4.61 39.33 -27.86
N GLN A 71 3.63 38.51 -27.46
CA GLN A 71 2.93 37.60 -28.39
C GLN A 71 2.11 38.35 -29.44
N ARG A 72 1.48 39.47 -29.07
CA ARG A 72 0.73 40.32 -30.01
C ARG A 72 1.67 41.02 -30.99
N GLU A 73 2.79 41.53 -30.50
CA GLU A 73 3.83 42.15 -31.34
C GLU A 73 4.45 41.13 -32.31
N GLN A 74 4.69 39.89 -31.86
CA GLN A 74 5.13 38.79 -32.72
C GLN A 74 4.16 38.50 -33.85
N GLY A 75 2.85 38.42 -33.54
CA GLY A 75 1.82 38.21 -34.55
C GLY A 75 1.85 39.30 -35.61
N ALA A 76 1.87 40.57 -35.20
CA ALA A 76 1.90 41.71 -36.12
C ALA A 76 3.18 41.76 -37.00
N LEU A 77 4.34 41.36 -36.47
CA LEU A 77 5.58 41.26 -37.24
C LEU A 77 5.58 40.06 -38.19
N THR A 78 4.98 38.94 -37.78
CA THR A 78 4.82 37.74 -38.63
C THR A 78 3.92 38.04 -39.82
N ASP A 79 2.79 38.71 -39.60
CA ASP A 79 1.88 39.13 -40.68
C ASP A 79 2.59 40.06 -41.69
N LYS A 80 3.46 40.96 -41.21
CA LYS A 80 4.29 41.81 -42.07
C LYS A 80 5.34 41.02 -42.84
N ALA A 81 6.01 40.07 -42.18
CA ALA A 81 6.97 39.18 -42.83
C ALA A 81 6.32 38.40 -43.97
N ASP A 82 5.11 37.89 -43.74
CA ASP A 82 4.32 37.17 -44.74
C ASP A 82 3.95 38.08 -45.91
N ALA A 83 3.51 39.32 -45.66
CA ALA A 83 3.23 40.30 -46.70
C ALA A 83 4.47 40.62 -47.56
N PHE A 84 5.65 40.79 -46.93
CA PHE A 84 6.90 40.99 -47.66
C PHE A 84 7.36 39.75 -48.41
N SER A 85 7.06 38.54 -47.91
CA SER A 85 7.32 37.29 -48.61
C SER A 85 6.53 37.21 -49.93
N ILE A 86 5.25 37.59 -49.88
CA ILE A 86 4.36 37.63 -51.04
C ILE A 86 4.83 38.69 -52.04
N ALA A 87 5.18 39.89 -51.58
CA ALA A 87 5.67 40.97 -52.43
C ALA A 87 6.98 40.60 -53.15
N ARG A 88 7.93 40.00 -52.43
CA ARG A 88 9.18 39.47 -53.01
C ARG A 88 8.90 38.40 -54.05
N ASN A 89 8.01 37.44 -53.74
CA ASN A 89 7.69 36.36 -54.67
C ASN A 89 7.06 36.91 -55.96
N ARG A 90 6.20 37.94 -55.89
CA ARG A 90 5.67 38.62 -57.07
C ARG A 90 6.78 39.33 -57.86
N ALA A 91 7.65 40.09 -57.20
CA ALA A 91 8.76 40.77 -57.85
C ALA A 91 9.74 39.78 -58.53
N GLN A 92 9.97 38.63 -57.90
CA GLN A 92 10.79 37.55 -58.45
C GLN A 92 10.14 36.95 -59.70
N GLN A 93 8.83 36.70 -59.68
CA GLN A 93 8.09 36.21 -60.85
C GLN A 93 8.16 37.21 -62.01
N GLU A 94 8.01 38.52 -61.75
CA GLU A 94 8.14 39.57 -62.77
C GLU A 94 9.56 39.61 -63.36
N TYR A 95 10.59 39.49 -62.52
CA TYR A 95 11.99 39.38 -62.96
C TYR A 95 12.20 38.16 -63.85
N ASP A 96 11.72 36.98 -63.43
CA ASP A 96 11.88 35.74 -64.18
C ASP A 96 11.12 35.77 -65.52
N GLN A 97 9.91 36.34 -65.56
CA GLN A 97 9.15 36.57 -66.79
C GLN A 97 9.85 37.55 -67.74
N ALA A 98 10.39 38.66 -67.21
CA ALA A 98 11.14 39.62 -68.02
C ALA A 98 12.43 39.01 -68.59
N LYS A 99 13.09 38.15 -67.81
CA LYS A 99 14.30 37.43 -68.21
C LYS A 99 14.00 36.41 -69.32
N GLU A 100 12.91 35.67 -69.20
CA GLU A 100 12.47 34.72 -70.21
C GLU A 100 12.00 35.44 -71.50
N SER A 101 11.29 36.57 -71.35
CA SER A 101 10.92 37.43 -72.48
C SER A 101 12.16 37.94 -73.23
N LEU A 102 13.19 38.38 -72.51
CA LEU A 102 14.46 38.80 -73.11
C LEU A 102 15.14 37.64 -73.84
N ARG A 103 15.19 36.43 -73.24
CA ARG A 103 15.76 35.24 -73.89
C ARG A 103 15.03 34.89 -75.19
N ASN A 104 13.70 34.82 -75.15
CA ASN A 104 12.87 34.51 -76.31
C ASN A 104 13.05 35.55 -77.43
N TRP A 105 13.16 36.83 -77.05
CA TRP A 105 13.43 37.91 -77.98
C TRP A 105 14.81 37.82 -78.62
N ILE A 106 15.85 37.53 -77.82
CA ILE A 106 17.22 37.33 -78.34
C ILE A 106 17.23 36.15 -79.31
N ALA A 107 16.60 35.02 -78.96
CA ALA A 107 16.55 33.83 -79.79
C ALA A 107 15.82 34.03 -81.13
N THR A 108 14.75 34.82 -81.15
CA THR A 108 14.00 35.13 -82.38
C THR A 108 14.73 36.13 -83.28
N ARG A 109 15.43 37.13 -82.72
CA ARG A 109 16.21 38.12 -83.51
C ARG A 109 17.61 37.66 -83.91
N SER A 110 18.27 36.80 -83.14
CA SER A 110 19.58 36.24 -83.49
C SER A 110 19.54 35.36 -84.75
N ALA A 111 18.36 34.91 -85.16
CA ALA A 111 18.12 34.23 -86.43
C ALA A 111 18.12 35.18 -87.65
N THR A 112 18.06 36.51 -87.45
CA THR A 112 17.85 37.50 -88.53
C THR A 112 18.81 38.71 -88.52
N GLY A 113 19.72 38.88 -87.55
CA GLY A 113 20.72 39.96 -87.57
C GLY A 113 21.69 40.02 -86.37
N ASP A 114 22.68 40.92 -86.46
CA ASP A 114 23.75 41.11 -85.46
C ASP A 114 23.22 41.71 -84.15
N ALA A 115 23.15 40.89 -83.10
CA ALA A 115 22.54 41.20 -81.81
C ALA A 115 23.39 42.11 -80.91
N SER A 116 24.67 42.32 -81.22
CA SER A 116 25.67 42.88 -80.30
C SER A 116 25.61 44.40 -80.09
N ARG A 117 24.91 45.16 -80.95
CA ARG A 117 24.85 46.64 -80.91
C ARG A 117 23.43 47.23 -80.91
N ASN A 118 22.45 46.47 -80.45
CA ASN A 118 21.05 46.89 -80.53
C ASN A 118 20.59 47.73 -79.31
N PRO A 119 20.08 48.96 -79.49
CA PRO A 119 19.59 49.81 -78.39
C PRO A 119 18.43 49.18 -77.61
N ASP A 120 17.65 48.29 -78.22
CA ASP A 120 16.55 47.57 -77.56
C ASP A 120 17.04 46.58 -76.50
N VAL A 121 18.22 45.97 -76.71
CA VAL A 121 18.82 45.05 -75.74
C VAL A 121 19.22 45.81 -74.48
N LEU A 122 19.86 46.98 -74.65
CA LEU A 122 20.25 47.87 -73.56
C LEU A 122 19.05 48.36 -72.74
N ALA A 123 17.93 48.68 -73.39
CA ALA A 123 16.71 49.08 -72.70
C ALA A 123 16.12 47.93 -71.86
N ARG A 124 16.13 46.70 -72.38
CA ARG A 124 15.63 45.51 -71.68
C ARG A 124 16.54 45.04 -70.56
N THR A 125 17.87 45.14 -70.69
CA THR A 125 18.80 44.87 -69.58
C THR A 125 18.65 45.88 -68.46
N ARG A 126 18.52 47.19 -68.75
CA ARG A 126 18.21 48.19 -67.70
C ARG A 126 16.93 47.85 -66.95
N ARG A 127 15.89 47.39 -67.66
CA ARG A 127 14.63 46.96 -67.04
C ARG A 127 14.82 45.74 -66.12
N LEU A 128 15.69 44.80 -66.49
CA LEU A 128 16.04 43.67 -65.62
C LEU A 128 16.82 44.10 -64.39
N ASP A 129 17.75 45.05 -64.52
CA ASP A 129 18.50 45.62 -63.39
C ASP A 129 17.55 46.31 -62.40
N GLU A 130 16.56 47.06 -62.88
CA GLU A 130 15.51 47.66 -62.05
C GLU A 130 14.70 46.61 -61.27
N LEU A 131 14.26 45.54 -61.95
CA LEU A 131 13.52 44.45 -61.33
C LEU A 131 14.37 43.69 -60.30
N GLN A 132 15.65 43.48 -60.59
CA GLN A 132 16.60 42.85 -59.67
C GLN A 132 16.82 43.71 -58.43
N GLN A 133 16.93 45.04 -58.58
CA GLN A 133 17.00 45.96 -57.45
C GLN A 133 15.72 45.95 -56.61
N ALA A 134 14.55 45.80 -57.23
CA ALA A 134 13.28 45.65 -56.51
C ALA A 134 13.26 44.37 -55.67
N VAL A 135 13.68 43.22 -56.21
CA VAL A 135 13.80 41.95 -55.46
C VAL A 135 14.77 42.10 -54.27
N ALA A 136 15.95 42.68 -54.50
CA ALA A 136 16.92 42.92 -53.43
C ALA A 136 16.40 43.91 -52.37
N GLY A 137 15.57 44.89 -52.76
CA GLY A 137 14.86 45.79 -51.86
C GLY A 137 13.93 45.05 -50.91
N TRP A 138 13.07 44.16 -51.44
CA TRP A 138 12.18 43.32 -50.64
C TRP A 138 12.92 42.34 -49.74
N GLN A 139 14.05 41.80 -50.20
CA GLN A 139 14.87 40.90 -49.39
C GLN A 139 15.48 41.61 -48.17
N ARG A 140 16.01 42.83 -48.35
CA ARG A 140 16.49 43.63 -47.21
C ARG A 140 15.40 43.93 -46.18
N GLN A 141 14.16 44.15 -46.62
CA GLN A 141 13.03 44.35 -45.71
C GLN A 141 12.67 43.08 -44.93
N GLN A 142 12.78 41.89 -45.56
CA GLN A 142 12.60 40.62 -44.86
C GLN A 142 13.70 40.38 -43.82
N ASP A 143 14.96 40.64 -44.17
CA ASP A 143 16.09 40.49 -43.25
C ASP A 143 15.92 41.41 -42.01
N GLN A 144 15.47 42.65 -42.22
CA GLN A 144 15.17 43.59 -41.12
C GLN A 144 14.06 43.09 -40.19
N ILE A 145 12.99 42.50 -40.74
CA ILE A 145 11.90 41.92 -39.93
C ILE A 145 12.37 40.64 -39.21
N ALA A 146 13.22 39.84 -39.86
CA ALA A 146 13.80 38.64 -39.24
C ALA A 146 14.66 39.00 -38.01
N ASP A 147 15.48 40.06 -38.10
CA ASP A 147 16.25 40.58 -36.96
C ASP A 147 15.35 41.07 -35.82
N GLN A 148 14.23 41.74 -36.15
CA GLN A 148 13.24 42.17 -35.15
C GLN A 148 12.56 40.97 -34.47
N LEU A 149 12.20 39.93 -35.22
CA LEU A 149 11.62 38.71 -34.69
C LEU A 149 12.60 37.96 -33.77
N ASP A 150 13.89 37.90 -34.12
CA ASP A 150 14.92 37.31 -33.25
C ASP A 150 15.10 38.09 -31.94
N ALA A 151 15.17 39.43 -32.03
CA ALA A 151 15.23 40.29 -30.85
C ALA A 151 14.00 40.12 -29.95
N LEU A 152 12.81 39.98 -30.53
CA LEU A 152 11.57 39.75 -29.81
C LEU A 152 11.53 38.37 -29.15
N ARG A 153 12.01 37.33 -29.86
CA ARG A 153 12.11 35.97 -29.33
C ARG A 153 13.01 35.92 -28.08
N LYS A 154 14.16 36.59 -28.11
CA LYS A 154 15.05 36.73 -26.93
C LYS A 154 14.34 37.36 -25.73
N ARG A 155 13.50 38.37 -25.96
CA ARG A 155 12.68 39.00 -24.90
C ARG A 155 11.61 38.05 -24.36
N GLN A 156 10.95 37.28 -25.23
CA GLN A 156 10.00 36.26 -24.80
C GLN A 156 10.67 35.18 -23.96
N ASP A 157 11.85 34.72 -24.37
CA ASP A 157 12.63 33.72 -23.65
C ASP A 157 13.08 34.24 -22.27
N ASP A 158 13.52 35.49 -22.15
CA ASP A 158 13.85 36.13 -20.86
C ASP A 158 12.64 36.21 -19.92
N VAL A 159 11.49 36.67 -20.42
CA VAL A 159 10.24 36.72 -19.63
C VAL A 159 9.80 35.31 -19.22
N GLY A 160 9.92 34.34 -20.12
CA GLY A 160 9.65 32.92 -19.85
C GLY A 160 10.57 32.35 -18.76
N ALA A 161 11.86 32.67 -18.82
CA ALA A 161 12.85 32.26 -17.83
C ALA A 161 12.55 32.86 -16.44
N ARG A 162 12.16 34.15 -16.37
CA ARG A 162 11.76 34.81 -15.12
C ARG A 162 10.51 34.19 -14.50
N LEU A 163 9.50 33.86 -15.33
CA LEU A 163 8.30 33.15 -14.87
C LEU A 163 8.64 31.74 -14.35
N ALA A 164 9.51 31.00 -15.05
CA ALA A 164 9.95 29.69 -14.62
C ALA A 164 10.73 29.76 -13.29
N GLN A 165 11.60 30.77 -13.14
CA GLN A 165 12.35 31.01 -11.92
C GLN A 165 11.44 31.36 -10.74
N SER A 166 10.44 32.24 -10.94
CA SER A 166 9.44 32.58 -9.91
C SER A 166 8.69 31.34 -9.43
N ARG A 167 8.23 30.50 -10.37
CA ARG A 167 7.55 29.23 -10.07
C ARG A 167 8.45 28.26 -9.32
N ALA A 168 9.68 28.06 -9.77
CA ALA A 168 10.64 27.17 -9.11
C ALA A 168 10.93 27.62 -7.66
N GLN A 169 11.03 28.93 -7.42
CA GLN A 169 11.18 29.46 -6.05
C GLN A 169 9.92 29.23 -5.20
N ALA A 170 8.72 29.42 -5.78
CA ALA A 170 7.46 29.16 -5.09
C ALA A 170 7.30 27.67 -4.74
N GLU A 171 7.62 26.77 -5.68
CA GLU A 171 7.64 25.32 -5.50
C GLU A 171 8.62 24.90 -4.41
N TRP A 172 9.85 25.43 -4.43
CA TRP A 172 10.84 25.14 -3.40
C TRP A 172 10.38 25.57 -2.00
N ARG A 173 9.81 26.78 -1.87
CA ARG A 173 9.24 27.26 -0.60
C ARG A 173 8.06 26.39 -0.15
N TYR A 174 7.21 26.00 -1.09
CA TYR A 174 6.08 25.10 -0.84
C TYR A 174 6.54 23.72 -0.36
N GLU A 175 7.53 23.12 -1.00
CA GLU A 175 8.07 21.82 -0.60
C GLU A 175 8.66 21.88 0.81
N GLN A 176 9.42 22.92 1.13
CA GLN A 176 9.95 23.10 2.48
C GLN A 176 8.84 23.26 3.52
N ALA A 177 7.80 24.04 3.21
CA ALA A 177 6.66 24.21 4.07
C ALA A 177 5.86 22.91 4.23
N SER A 178 5.66 22.14 3.16
CA SER A 178 4.99 20.84 3.17
C SER A 178 5.74 19.84 4.04
N ARG A 179 7.05 19.71 3.85
CA ARG A 179 7.88 18.81 4.68
C ARG A 179 7.81 19.19 6.15
N ARG A 180 7.86 20.48 6.49
CA ARG A 180 7.73 20.94 7.88
C ARG A 180 6.34 20.66 8.43
N TYR A 181 5.29 20.92 7.66
CA TYR A 181 3.90 20.63 8.03
C TYR A 181 3.70 19.13 8.28
N GLU A 182 4.17 18.27 7.38
CA GLU A 182 4.13 16.82 7.50
C GLU A 182 4.87 16.35 8.75
N LEU A 183 6.06 16.89 9.02
CA LEU A 183 6.83 16.56 10.23
C LEU A 183 6.13 16.98 11.52
N VAL A 184 5.48 18.16 11.55
CA VAL A 184 4.75 18.63 12.72
C VAL A 184 3.50 17.78 12.96
N VAL A 185 2.72 17.50 11.92
CA VAL A 185 1.55 16.60 12.01
C VAL A 185 1.99 15.21 12.45
N PHE A 186 3.08 14.69 11.90
CA PHE A 186 3.66 13.42 12.32
C PHE A 186 4.10 13.44 13.79
N ALA A 187 4.80 14.48 14.24
CA ALA A 187 5.23 14.62 15.63
C ALA A 187 4.05 14.63 16.60
N TRP A 188 2.96 15.31 16.25
CA TRP A 188 1.72 15.29 17.04
C TRP A 188 1.08 13.91 17.09
N ARG A 189 1.01 13.21 15.96
CA ARG A 189 0.50 11.83 15.92
C ARG A 189 1.36 10.87 16.72
N LEU A 190 2.70 11.00 16.62
CA LEU A 190 3.64 10.22 17.41
C LEU A 190 3.48 10.48 18.91
N ALA A 191 3.35 11.76 19.29
CA ALA A 191 3.13 12.17 20.68
C ALA A 191 1.81 11.62 21.26
N PHE A 192 0.79 11.40 20.43
CA PHE A 192 -0.48 10.81 20.85
C PHE A 192 -0.47 9.27 20.88
N THR A 193 0.08 8.65 19.84
CA THR A 193 0.07 7.18 19.66
C THR A 193 1.10 6.45 20.52
N LEU A 194 2.26 7.04 20.78
CA LEU A 194 3.32 6.41 21.58
C LEU A 194 2.89 6.16 23.04
N PRO A 195 2.28 7.13 23.76
CA PRO A 195 1.72 6.88 25.09
C PRO A 195 0.67 5.77 25.11
N ILE A 196 -0.21 5.73 24.11
CA ILE A 196 -1.23 4.68 23.96
C ILE A 196 -0.57 3.30 23.82
N LEU A 197 0.47 3.20 22.99
CA LEU A 197 1.20 1.96 22.78
C LEU A 197 1.94 1.49 24.03
N VAL A 198 2.58 2.42 24.75
CA VAL A 198 3.22 2.13 26.04
C VAL A 198 2.19 1.64 27.06
N LEU A 199 1.04 2.33 27.15
CA LEU A 199 -0.05 1.93 28.03
C LEU A 199 -0.60 0.54 27.67
N ALA A 200 -0.69 0.22 26.38
CA ALA A 200 -1.16 -1.08 25.90
C ALA A 200 -0.19 -2.20 26.28
N VAL A 201 1.12 -2.00 26.09
CA VAL A 201 2.14 -2.96 26.51
C VAL A 201 2.10 -3.15 28.03
N TRP A 202 2.00 -2.07 28.80
CA TRP A 202 1.91 -2.11 30.26
C TRP A 202 0.66 -2.88 30.74
N LEU A 203 -0.51 -2.55 30.20
CA LEU A 203 -1.78 -3.25 30.47
C LEU A 203 -1.66 -4.74 30.13
N PHE A 204 -1.06 -5.07 28.99
CA PHE A 204 -0.90 -6.46 28.56
C PHE A 204 0.02 -7.26 29.49
N VAL A 205 1.15 -6.69 29.92
CA VAL A 205 2.08 -7.38 30.83
C VAL A 205 1.46 -7.59 32.21
N ARG A 206 0.81 -6.55 32.76
CA ARG A 206 0.33 -6.55 34.15
C ARG A 206 -1.05 -7.18 34.33
N TYR A 207 -1.95 -7.02 33.36
CA TYR A 207 -3.38 -7.35 33.48
C TYR A 207 -3.87 -8.46 32.54
N ARG A 208 -3.01 -9.14 31.76
CA ARG A 208 -3.43 -10.26 30.87
C ARG A 208 -4.17 -11.43 31.55
N LYS A 209 -4.10 -11.59 32.87
CA LYS A 209 -4.72 -12.71 33.62
C LYS A 209 -5.95 -12.31 34.45
N VAL A 210 -6.39 -11.05 34.38
CA VAL A 210 -7.52 -10.56 35.18
C VAL A 210 -8.86 -10.89 34.52
N ARG A 211 -9.96 -10.81 35.28
CA ARG A 211 -11.31 -11.13 34.79
C ARG A 211 -11.77 -10.29 33.59
N TYR A 212 -11.28 -9.05 33.48
CA TYR A 212 -11.53 -8.12 32.37
C TYR A 212 -10.45 -8.19 31.27
N TRP A 213 -9.82 -9.37 31.08
CA TRP A 213 -8.88 -9.62 29.99
C TRP A 213 -9.37 -9.21 28.58
N PRO A 214 -10.67 -9.28 28.21
CA PRO A 214 -11.10 -8.93 26.86
C PRO A 214 -10.84 -7.46 26.51
N PHE A 215 -11.01 -6.55 27.46
CA PHE A 215 -10.73 -5.13 27.26
C PHE A 215 -9.23 -4.84 27.12
N VAL A 216 -8.38 -5.59 27.84
CA VAL A 216 -6.92 -5.49 27.72
C VAL A 216 -6.47 -5.91 26.32
N TYR A 217 -7.03 -7.01 25.80
CA TYR A 217 -6.72 -7.49 24.45
C TYR A 217 -7.33 -6.60 23.37
N GLY A 218 -8.54 -6.06 23.58
CA GLY A 218 -9.16 -5.09 22.68
C GLY A 218 -8.36 -3.78 22.61
N PHE A 219 -7.92 -3.25 23.75
CA PHE A 219 -7.04 -2.07 23.79
C PHE A 219 -5.68 -2.34 23.15
N GLY A 220 -5.12 -3.54 23.34
CA GLY A 220 -3.91 -3.98 22.63
C GLY A 220 -4.10 -4.04 21.12
N MET A 221 -5.24 -4.54 20.64
CA MET A 221 -5.58 -4.56 19.22
C MET A 221 -5.69 -3.14 18.65
N PHE A 222 -6.45 -2.27 19.32
CA PHE A 222 -6.55 -0.84 18.99
C PHE A 222 -5.17 -0.18 18.91
N ALA A 223 -4.33 -0.33 19.92
CA ALA A 223 -2.99 0.28 19.92
C ALA A 223 -2.10 -0.22 18.78
N LEU A 224 -2.20 -1.51 18.43
CA LEU A 224 -1.50 -2.08 17.27
C LEU A 224 -2.08 -1.53 15.96
N THR A 225 -3.39 -1.46 15.81
CA THR A 225 -4.04 -0.89 14.62
C THR A 225 -3.68 0.58 14.46
N ALA A 226 -3.82 1.39 15.51
CA ALA A 226 -3.43 2.81 15.52
C ALA A 226 -1.96 2.99 15.13
N PHE A 227 -1.05 2.13 15.62
CA PHE A 227 0.35 2.17 15.20
C PHE A 227 0.53 1.82 13.71
N PHE A 228 0.00 0.68 13.25
CA PHE A 228 0.27 0.16 11.90
C PHE A 228 -0.53 0.86 10.79
N VAL A 229 -1.74 1.31 11.08
CA VAL A 229 -2.70 1.88 10.11
C VAL A 229 -2.75 3.41 10.21
N GLU A 230 -2.54 3.97 11.40
CA GLU A 230 -2.74 5.41 11.61
C GLU A 230 -1.43 6.21 11.68
N LEU A 231 -0.41 5.67 12.36
CA LEU A 231 0.89 6.32 12.51
C LEU A 231 1.81 6.04 11.31
N VAL A 232 1.94 4.76 10.94
CA VAL A 232 2.95 4.30 9.97
C VAL A 232 2.74 4.82 8.53
N PRO A 233 1.51 4.92 7.96
CA PRO A 233 1.33 5.44 6.60
C PRO A 233 1.74 6.90 6.41
N TYR A 234 1.89 7.66 7.49
CA TYR A 234 2.19 9.10 7.46
C TYR A 234 3.65 9.40 7.85
N LEU A 235 4.49 8.37 7.96
CA LEU A 235 5.90 8.53 8.29
C LEU A 235 6.68 8.90 7.01
N PRO A 236 7.31 10.08 6.94
CA PRO A 236 7.91 10.60 5.71
C PRO A 236 9.02 9.67 5.21
N SER A 237 8.87 9.17 3.97
CA SER A 237 9.73 8.22 3.23
C SER A 237 10.03 6.84 3.86
N PHE A 238 9.95 6.68 5.19
CA PHE A 238 10.37 5.45 5.90
C PHE A 238 9.23 4.58 6.45
N GLY A 239 7.97 5.00 6.30
CA GLY A 239 6.82 4.28 6.88
C GLY A 239 6.72 2.82 6.47
N GLY A 240 6.91 2.52 5.18
CA GLY A 240 6.88 1.14 4.67
C GLY A 240 7.92 0.23 5.34
N TYR A 241 9.15 0.73 5.53
CA TYR A 241 10.23 -0.05 6.15
C TYR A 241 9.95 -0.34 7.62
N VAL A 242 9.53 0.67 8.39
CA VAL A 242 9.17 0.48 9.81
C VAL A 242 8.04 -0.54 9.94
N ARG A 243 7.01 -0.45 9.09
CA ARG A 243 5.90 -1.41 9.05
C ARG A 243 6.39 -2.85 8.90
N VAL A 244 7.23 -3.07 7.90
CA VAL A 244 7.68 -4.41 7.52
C VAL A 244 8.64 -4.96 8.58
N ILE A 245 9.58 -4.15 9.07
CA ILE A 245 10.54 -4.58 10.10
C ILE A 245 9.81 -4.96 11.39
N VAL A 246 8.90 -4.12 11.89
CA VAL A 246 8.15 -4.43 13.12
C VAL A 246 7.26 -5.66 12.89
N GLY A 247 6.62 -5.78 11.72
CA GLY A 247 5.85 -6.96 11.36
C GLY A 247 6.67 -8.25 11.34
N ILE A 248 7.88 -8.21 10.79
CA ILE A 248 8.83 -9.32 10.78
C ILE A 248 9.21 -9.70 12.22
N VAL A 249 9.59 -8.73 13.05
CA VAL A 249 9.96 -8.96 14.45
C VAL A 249 8.82 -9.62 15.23
N LEU A 250 7.60 -9.10 15.11
CA LEU A 250 6.42 -9.67 15.77
C LEU A 250 6.13 -11.10 15.28
N THR A 251 6.25 -11.35 13.98
CA THR A 251 6.01 -12.68 13.39
C THR A 251 7.06 -13.69 13.84
N VAL A 252 8.33 -13.32 13.82
CA VAL A 252 9.44 -14.17 14.30
C VAL A 252 9.24 -14.48 15.78
N PHE A 253 8.93 -13.47 16.60
CA PHE A 253 8.71 -13.66 18.04
C PHE A 253 7.51 -14.56 18.33
N ALA A 254 6.37 -14.32 17.66
CA ALA A 254 5.17 -15.14 17.78
C ALA A 254 5.42 -16.58 17.33
N GLY A 255 6.13 -16.76 16.21
CA GLY A 255 6.52 -18.07 15.67
C GLY A 255 7.42 -18.85 16.63
N VAL A 256 8.48 -18.23 17.15
CA VAL A 256 9.38 -18.86 18.13
C VAL A 256 8.63 -19.22 19.41
N TYR A 257 7.76 -18.34 19.91
CA TYR A 257 6.95 -18.61 21.09
C TYR A 257 5.99 -19.79 20.88
N MET A 258 5.27 -19.81 19.75
CA MET A 258 4.36 -20.89 19.38
C MET A 258 5.10 -22.22 19.24
N LEU A 259 6.25 -22.22 18.54
CA LEU A 259 7.04 -23.42 18.33
C LEU A 259 7.57 -23.98 19.65
N ARG A 260 8.09 -23.14 20.55
CA ARG A 260 8.50 -23.53 21.91
C ARG A 260 7.33 -24.03 22.77
N ALA A 261 6.14 -23.46 22.61
CA ALA A 261 4.95 -23.94 23.31
C ALA A 261 4.52 -25.32 22.82
N PHE A 262 4.59 -25.55 21.50
CA PHE A 262 4.29 -26.82 20.87
C PHE A 262 5.31 -27.90 21.26
N GLN A 263 6.61 -27.59 21.23
CA GLN A 263 7.67 -28.50 21.67
C GLN A 263 7.47 -28.94 23.12
N ARG A 264 7.26 -28.00 24.05
CA ARG A 264 6.95 -28.31 25.46
C ARG A 264 5.69 -29.16 25.61
N TYR A 265 4.68 -28.96 24.76
CA TYR A 265 3.48 -29.79 24.76
C TYR A 265 3.78 -31.22 24.30
N VAL A 266 4.55 -31.38 23.22
CA VAL A 266 4.96 -32.69 22.69
C VAL A 266 5.85 -33.43 23.69
N GLU A 267 6.79 -32.75 24.35
CA GLU A 267 7.65 -33.33 25.38
C GLU A 267 6.85 -33.90 26.55
N ARG A 268 5.94 -33.10 27.13
CA ARG A 268 5.01 -33.58 28.17
C ARG A 268 4.21 -34.81 27.73
N LYS A 269 3.75 -34.82 26.47
CA LYS A 269 3.03 -35.97 25.91
C LYS A 269 3.91 -37.20 25.72
N ARG A 270 5.17 -37.04 25.33
CA ARG A 270 6.14 -38.14 25.24
C ARG A 270 6.43 -38.72 26.63
N GLU A 271 6.57 -37.88 27.64
CA GLU A 271 6.76 -38.31 29.03
C GLU A 271 5.54 -39.07 29.57
N GLU A 272 4.32 -38.58 29.33
CA GLU A 272 3.08 -39.29 29.67
C GLU A 272 3.10 -40.72 29.07
N MET A 273 3.53 -40.87 27.83
CA MET A 273 3.56 -42.16 27.12
C MET A 273 4.64 -43.13 27.58
N ARG A 274 5.71 -42.65 28.26
CA ARG A 274 6.75 -43.50 28.86
C ARG A 274 6.29 -44.19 30.15
N ARG A 275 5.24 -43.69 30.82
CA ARG A 275 4.71 -44.28 32.07
C ARG A 275 4.00 -45.62 31.84
N SER A 276 3.95 -46.43 32.89
CA SER A 276 3.35 -47.77 32.85
C SER A 276 1.89 -47.71 32.39
N ARG A 277 1.41 -48.76 31.69
CA ARG A 277 0.02 -48.81 31.18
C ARG A 277 -1.01 -48.67 32.31
N ARG A 278 -0.72 -49.23 33.48
CA ARG A 278 -1.58 -49.21 34.68
C ARG A 278 -1.69 -47.78 35.25
N GLU A 279 -0.59 -47.06 35.42
CA GLU A 279 -0.60 -45.66 35.86
C GLU A 279 -1.33 -44.73 34.87
N ARG A 280 -1.13 -44.95 33.56
CA ARG A 280 -1.84 -44.18 32.53
C ARG A 280 -3.35 -44.42 32.56
N ALA A 281 -3.80 -45.64 32.80
CA ALA A 281 -5.22 -45.95 32.91
C ALA A 281 -5.88 -45.27 34.11
N GLN A 282 -5.16 -45.15 35.23
CA GLN A 282 -5.63 -44.49 36.46
C GLN A 282 -5.61 -42.96 36.36
N ALA A 283 -4.66 -42.39 35.62
CA ALA A 283 -4.55 -40.93 35.41
C ALA A 283 -5.55 -40.36 34.39
N ILE A 284 -6.30 -41.20 33.67
CA ILE A 284 -7.32 -40.75 32.72
C ILE A 284 -8.55 -40.27 33.50
N GLY A 285 -8.71 -38.95 33.55
CA GLY A 285 -9.94 -38.32 34.05
C GLY A 285 -11.16 -38.73 33.22
N TYR A 286 -12.30 -38.90 33.91
CA TYR A 286 -13.59 -39.30 33.31
C TYR A 286 -13.97 -38.46 32.09
N GLU A 287 -13.68 -37.17 32.16
CA GLU A 287 -13.98 -36.16 31.15
C GLU A 287 -13.22 -36.37 29.85
N LYS A 288 -11.91 -36.62 29.97
CA LYS A 288 -11.05 -36.92 28.83
C LYS A 288 -11.52 -38.20 28.16
N ALA A 289 -11.95 -39.20 28.94
CA ALA A 289 -12.52 -40.45 28.45
C ALA A 289 -13.81 -40.24 27.64
N ILE A 290 -14.77 -39.43 28.09
CA ILE A 290 -16.01 -39.14 27.32
C ILE A 290 -15.70 -38.38 26.04
N ALA A 291 -14.88 -37.33 26.11
CA ALA A 291 -14.56 -36.51 24.94
C ALA A 291 -13.82 -37.33 23.87
N ALA A 292 -12.96 -38.25 24.29
CA ALA A 292 -12.24 -39.16 23.41
C ALA A 292 -13.19 -40.24 22.82
N TYR A 293 -14.15 -40.75 23.61
CA TYR A 293 -15.23 -41.63 23.13
C TYR A 293 -16.08 -41.00 22.02
N GLN A 294 -16.55 -39.77 22.21
CA GLN A 294 -17.34 -39.05 21.20
C GLN A 294 -16.58 -38.85 19.88
N LYS A 295 -15.25 -38.70 19.94
CA LYS A 295 -14.38 -38.52 18.78
C LYS A 295 -13.79 -39.82 18.23
N LYS A 296 -14.13 -40.98 18.82
CA LYS A 296 -13.55 -42.29 18.51
C LYS A 296 -12.00 -42.34 18.63
N LEU A 297 -11.43 -41.60 19.59
CA LEU A 297 -9.99 -41.45 19.83
C LEU A 297 -9.57 -42.05 21.17
N CYS A 298 -8.45 -42.76 21.26
CA CYS A 298 -7.94 -43.34 22.51
C CYS A 298 -7.64 -42.26 23.57
N PRO A 299 -8.19 -42.32 24.80
CA PRO A 299 -7.96 -41.31 25.83
C PRO A 299 -6.51 -41.27 26.36
N SER A 300 -5.66 -42.24 26.02
CA SER A 300 -4.24 -42.23 26.35
C SER A 300 -3.39 -41.64 25.23
N CYS A 301 -3.49 -42.18 24.00
CA CYS A 301 -2.59 -41.80 22.90
C CYS A 301 -3.21 -40.86 21.87
N ASP A 302 -4.48 -40.45 22.05
CA ASP A 302 -5.24 -39.55 21.20
C ASP A 302 -5.31 -40.01 19.72
N LYS A 303 -5.05 -41.30 19.45
CA LYS A 303 -5.13 -41.90 18.11
C LYS A 303 -6.48 -42.58 17.88
N PRO A 304 -7.00 -42.57 16.65
CA PRO A 304 -8.23 -43.26 16.29
C PRO A 304 -8.15 -44.76 16.59
N TRP A 305 -9.17 -45.32 17.26
CA TRP A 305 -9.27 -46.78 17.48
C TRP A 305 -10.18 -47.48 16.48
N ASN A 306 -10.98 -46.74 15.72
CA ASN A 306 -11.89 -47.27 14.70
C ASN A 306 -11.18 -47.96 13.52
N LEU A 307 -9.87 -47.75 13.38
CA LEU A 307 -9.01 -48.48 12.44
C LEU A 307 -8.91 -49.99 12.75
N GLY A 308 -9.18 -50.41 13.98
CA GLY A 308 -9.18 -51.81 14.40
C GLY A 308 -10.51 -52.55 14.20
N GLY A 309 -11.49 -51.92 13.55
CA GLY A 309 -12.85 -52.45 13.40
C GLY A 309 -13.72 -52.25 14.65
N ASP A 310 -15.04 -52.39 14.48
CA ASP A 310 -15.98 -52.10 15.57
C ASP A 310 -15.75 -53.00 16.78
N GLY A 311 -15.21 -54.21 16.64
CA GLY A 311 -14.93 -55.16 17.73
C GLY A 311 -13.66 -54.92 18.56
N ALA A 312 -12.86 -53.88 18.29
CA ALA A 312 -11.59 -53.67 18.98
C ALA A 312 -11.77 -53.41 20.49
N THR A 313 -11.21 -54.29 21.33
CA THR A 313 -11.26 -54.19 22.81
C THR A 313 -10.07 -53.42 23.37
N PHE A 314 -8.92 -53.49 22.68
CA PHE A 314 -7.68 -52.80 23.02
C PHE A 314 -7.30 -51.78 21.94
N CYS A 315 -6.62 -50.71 22.34
CA CYS A 315 -6.06 -49.76 21.39
C CYS A 315 -4.85 -50.37 20.65
N ILE A 316 -4.90 -50.44 19.32
CA ILE A 316 -3.81 -50.97 18.48
C ILE A 316 -2.49 -50.19 18.62
N HIS A 317 -2.54 -48.92 19.03
CA HIS A 317 -1.35 -48.05 19.09
C HIS A 317 -0.66 -48.02 20.45
N CYS A 318 -1.40 -48.25 21.54
CA CYS A 318 -0.85 -48.15 22.90
C CYS A 318 -1.20 -49.32 23.81
N GLY A 319 -2.05 -50.24 23.34
CA GLY A 319 -2.48 -51.45 24.04
C GLY A 319 -3.30 -51.21 25.31
N LEU A 320 -3.93 -50.04 25.44
CA LEU A 320 -4.87 -49.73 26.52
C LEU A 320 -6.21 -50.46 26.29
N LYS A 321 -6.78 -51.06 27.33
CA LYS A 321 -8.14 -51.64 27.29
C LYS A 321 -9.15 -50.50 27.18
N LEU A 322 -9.89 -50.43 26.07
CA LEU A 322 -10.87 -49.39 25.79
C LEU A 322 -12.29 -49.84 26.14
N PHE A 323 -12.60 -51.11 25.87
CA PHE A 323 -13.92 -51.69 26.10
C PHE A 323 -13.82 -52.89 27.03
N ASP A 324 -14.88 -53.14 27.79
CA ASP A 324 -15.04 -54.33 28.60
C ASP A 324 -16.47 -54.87 28.50
N GLN A 325 -16.66 -56.15 28.77
CA GLN A 325 -18.00 -56.72 28.87
C GLN A 325 -18.54 -56.50 30.28
N CYS A 326 -19.79 -56.06 30.39
CA CYS A 326 -20.42 -55.87 31.70
C CYS A 326 -20.70 -57.23 32.35
N GLY A 327 -20.21 -57.46 33.57
CA GLY A 327 -20.43 -58.71 34.30
C GLY A 327 -21.90 -59.02 34.63
N GLY A 328 -22.78 -58.02 34.58
CA GLY A 328 -24.23 -58.20 34.83
C GLY A 328 -25.07 -58.54 33.60
N CYS A 329 -24.85 -57.84 32.49
CA CYS A 329 -25.71 -57.91 31.31
C CYS A 329 -24.97 -58.33 30.04
N GLY A 330 -23.66 -58.61 30.11
CA GLY A 330 -22.83 -59.02 28.97
C GLY A 330 -22.59 -57.93 27.92
N THR A 331 -23.26 -56.78 28.00
CA THR A 331 -23.14 -55.70 27.02
C THR A 331 -21.73 -55.11 27.03
N ARG A 332 -21.19 -54.85 25.83
CA ARG A 332 -19.91 -54.17 25.67
C ARG A 332 -20.03 -52.71 26.09
N ASN A 333 -19.27 -52.34 27.11
CA ASN A 333 -19.25 -51.00 27.66
C ASN A 333 -17.85 -50.37 27.53
N PHE A 334 -17.78 -49.04 27.56
CA PHE A 334 -16.50 -48.35 27.60
C PHE A 334 -15.90 -48.46 29.00
N ALA A 335 -14.65 -48.94 29.10
CA ALA A 335 -14.00 -49.28 30.37
C ALA A 335 -13.81 -48.08 31.32
N PHE A 336 -13.96 -46.85 30.82
CA PHE A 336 -13.80 -45.61 31.59
C PHE A 336 -15.12 -44.97 32.05
N PHE A 337 -16.28 -45.53 31.67
CA PHE A 337 -17.57 -45.07 32.18
C PHE A 337 -17.80 -45.55 33.62
N PRO A 338 -18.33 -44.70 34.52
CA PRO A 338 -18.66 -45.09 35.89
C PRO A 338 -19.74 -46.17 35.95
N PHE A 339 -20.69 -46.16 35.00
CA PHE A 339 -21.84 -47.05 34.96
C PHE A 339 -21.97 -47.72 33.59
N CYS A 340 -22.60 -48.90 33.57
CA CYS A 340 -22.94 -49.63 32.36
C CYS A 340 -24.01 -48.89 31.56
N SER A 341 -23.79 -48.70 30.25
CA SER A 341 -24.78 -48.09 29.35
C SER A 341 -26.03 -48.96 29.11
N GLY A 342 -25.98 -50.25 29.41
CA GLY A 342 -27.09 -51.19 29.21
C GLY A 342 -27.92 -51.44 30.49
N CYS A 343 -27.27 -51.71 31.62
CA CYS A 343 -27.96 -52.11 32.86
C CYS A 343 -27.74 -51.15 34.05
N GLY A 344 -26.93 -50.08 33.89
CA GLY A 344 -26.68 -49.10 34.94
C GLY A 344 -25.77 -49.56 36.08
N MET A 345 -25.30 -50.82 36.10
CA MET A 345 -24.38 -51.28 37.15
C MET A 345 -23.01 -50.57 37.11
N PRO A 346 -22.36 -50.36 38.25
CA PRO A 346 -21.04 -49.72 38.30
C PRO A 346 -20.01 -50.59 37.58
N VAL A 347 -19.17 -49.95 36.76
CA VAL A 347 -18.08 -50.63 36.06
C VAL A 347 -16.89 -50.73 37.01
N SER A 348 -16.45 -51.95 37.31
CA SER A 348 -15.20 -52.14 38.04
C SER A 348 -14.03 -51.68 37.16
N ARG A 349 -13.44 -50.54 37.49
CA ARG A 349 -12.12 -50.19 36.94
C ARG A 349 -11.17 -51.30 37.39
N ALA A 350 -10.44 -51.90 36.45
CA ALA A 350 -9.49 -52.96 36.74
C ALA A 350 -8.41 -52.49 37.75
N GLU A 351 -8.70 -52.65 39.04
CA GLU A 351 -7.71 -52.94 40.07
C GLU A 351 -7.16 -54.33 39.76
N GLY A 352 -5.96 -54.39 39.20
CA GLY A 352 -5.23 -55.64 39.09
C GLY A 352 -4.96 -56.21 40.48
N GLU A 353 -5.35 -57.47 40.67
CA GLU A 353 -4.74 -58.42 41.62
C GLU A 353 -4.79 -58.06 43.11
N ARG A 354 -5.90 -58.42 43.77
CA ARG A 354 -5.90 -58.86 45.18
C ARG A 354 -6.71 -60.14 45.42
N ARG A 355 -6.66 -61.10 44.49
CA ARG A 355 -7.24 -62.45 44.69
C ARG A 355 -6.38 -63.54 44.05
N HIS A 356 -5.11 -63.63 44.43
CA HIS A 356 -4.29 -64.86 44.30
C HIS A 356 -3.16 -64.89 45.35
N ALA A 357 -3.49 -64.55 46.59
CA ALA A 357 -2.65 -64.84 47.75
C ALA A 357 -3.59 -65.11 48.94
N GLY A 358 -3.91 -66.38 49.17
CA GLY A 358 -4.74 -66.81 50.29
C GLY A 358 -5.55 -68.06 49.96
N GLY A 359 -4.97 -69.22 50.23
CA GLY A 359 -5.68 -70.49 50.18
C GLY A 359 -4.81 -71.62 49.68
N ALA A 360 -4.07 -72.22 50.61
CA ALA A 360 -3.48 -73.55 50.48
C ALA A 360 -4.54 -74.61 50.18
#